data_AF-A0A1H2X415-F1
#
_entry.id   AF-A0A1H2X415-F1
#
_cell.length_a   1.000
_cell.length_b   1.000
_cell.length_c   1.000
_cell.angle_alpha   90.00
_cell.angle_beta   90.00
_cell.angle_gamma   90.00
#
_symmetry.space_group_name_H-M   'P 1'
#
loop_
_entity.id
_entity.type
_entity.pdbx_description
1 polymer ?
#
loop_
_entity_poly.entity_id
_entity_poly.type
_entity_poly.pdbx_seq_one_letter_code
_entity_poly.pdbx_strand_id
1 'polypeptide(L)'
;MPVKVNPDPTIKIYDIDMSENETSDAVQMLHGKGYRVICYLNVGSWGDWRDDAADFPQSILGSKYSGFPDERWLDIRDVNPAKHNTNTKLAKILAKRLDRAHSMGCDAIEPDNIDGYDTTAHESTSFPLTYEDQIYFNLWVAEQVHARGMLVAFKNDINQAHNERIYNAFDFVVSEQCFQYNECGYFSDFLRLINLFLRQNTNLH
;
A
#
# COMPACT_ATOMS: atom_id res chain seq x y z
N MET A 1 -11.68 -11.19 11.92
CA MET A 1 -12.49 -12.43 11.79
C MET A 1 -11.64 -13.49 11.10
N PRO A 2 -11.82 -14.81 11.32
CA PRO A 2 -10.99 -15.79 10.63
C PRO A 2 -11.16 -15.64 9.11
N VAL A 3 -10.03 -15.54 8.39
CA VAL A 3 -10.01 -15.47 6.93
C VAL A 3 -10.75 -16.69 6.37
N LYS A 4 -11.82 -16.45 5.62
CA LYS A 4 -12.60 -17.52 4.98
C LYS A 4 -11.94 -17.88 3.66
N VAL A 5 -11.46 -19.12 3.57
CA VAL A 5 -10.93 -19.67 2.31
C VAL A 5 -12.06 -19.83 1.30
N ASN A 6 -11.91 -19.18 0.16
CA ASN A 6 -12.82 -19.31 -0.98
C ASN A 6 -12.64 -20.71 -1.62
N PRO A 7 -13.74 -21.41 -1.97
CA PRO A 7 -13.67 -22.73 -2.59
C PRO A 7 -13.11 -22.72 -4.02
N ASP A 8 -12.95 -21.56 -4.66
CA ASP A 8 -12.37 -21.45 -6.00
C ASP A 8 -10.89 -21.89 -6.00
N PRO A 9 -10.55 -23.00 -6.67
CA PRO A 9 -9.20 -23.53 -6.67
C PRO A 9 -8.22 -22.71 -7.52
N THR A 10 -8.71 -21.75 -8.31
CA THR A 10 -7.87 -20.85 -9.13
C THR A 10 -7.22 -19.76 -8.29
N ILE A 11 -7.78 -19.44 -7.12
CA ILE A 11 -7.19 -18.51 -6.17
C ILE A 11 -5.93 -19.13 -5.59
N LYS A 12 -4.80 -18.44 -5.73
CA LYS A 12 -3.49 -18.83 -5.18
C LYS A 12 -2.93 -17.85 -4.16
N ILE A 13 -3.51 -16.65 -4.12
CA ILE A 13 -3.01 -15.53 -3.33
C ILE A 13 -4.20 -14.95 -2.58
N TYR A 14 -4.00 -14.64 -1.31
CA TYR A 14 -4.95 -13.91 -0.48
C TYR A 14 -4.34 -12.56 -0.12
N ASP A 15 -5.12 -11.51 -0.31
CA ASP A 15 -4.85 -10.20 0.23
C ASP A 15 -5.68 -10.01 1.50
N ILE A 16 -5.01 -9.68 2.61
CA ILE A 16 -5.65 -9.57 3.93
C ILE A 16 -5.20 -8.28 4.63
N ASP A 17 -6.10 -7.64 5.38
CA ASP A 17 -5.71 -6.51 6.23
C ASP A 17 -4.73 -6.98 7.31
N MET A 18 -3.56 -6.35 7.37
CA MET A 18 -2.51 -6.74 8.32
C MET A 18 -2.95 -6.56 9.77
N SER A 19 -3.50 -5.40 10.14
CA SER A 19 -3.82 -5.10 11.54
C SER A 19 -4.97 -5.97 12.06
N GLU A 20 -5.97 -6.25 11.23
CA GLU A 20 -7.09 -7.11 11.64
C GLU A 20 -6.68 -8.57 11.87
N ASN A 21 -5.58 -9.01 11.26
CA ASN A 21 -5.11 -10.38 11.29
C ASN A 21 -3.82 -10.59 12.09
N GLU A 22 -3.22 -9.55 12.65
CA GLU A 22 -1.93 -9.66 13.36
C GLU A 22 -1.96 -10.62 14.55
N THR A 23 -3.06 -10.62 15.32
CA THR A 23 -3.21 -11.51 16.47
C THR A 23 -3.81 -12.87 16.12
N SER A 24 -4.02 -13.13 14.82
CA SER A 24 -4.57 -14.38 14.30
C SER A 24 -3.48 -15.29 13.75
N ASP A 25 -3.84 -16.54 13.43
CA ASP A 25 -3.00 -17.49 12.70
C ASP A 25 -3.27 -17.49 11.19
N ALA A 26 -3.93 -16.44 10.65
CA ALA A 26 -4.42 -16.42 9.27
C ALA A 26 -3.31 -16.65 8.24
N VAL A 27 -2.14 -15.99 8.39
CA VAL A 27 -1.02 -16.14 7.46
C VAL A 27 -0.51 -17.59 7.47
N GLN A 28 -0.28 -18.16 8.66
CA GLN A 28 0.20 -19.53 8.82
C GLN A 28 -0.81 -20.56 8.29
N MET A 29 -2.11 -20.33 8.55
CA MET A 29 -3.19 -21.16 8.06
C MET A 29 -3.25 -21.17 6.53
N LEU A 30 -3.12 -20.00 5.90
CA LEU A 30 -3.11 -19.85 4.44
C LEU A 30 -1.86 -20.50 3.82
N HIS A 31 -0.68 -20.27 4.40
CA HIS A 31 0.56 -20.92 3.99
C HIS A 31 0.49 -22.45 4.11
N GLY A 32 -0.07 -22.98 5.20
CA GLY A 32 -0.25 -24.42 5.40
C GLY A 32 -1.18 -25.07 4.36
N LYS A 33 -2.00 -24.27 3.67
CA LYS A 33 -2.85 -24.68 2.54
C LYS A 33 -2.21 -24.43 1.17
N GLY A 34 -0.98 -23.90 1.13
CA GLY A 34 -0.23 -23.63 -0.09
C GLY A 34 -0.56 -22.29 -0.76
N TYR A 35 -1.25 -21.38 -0.08
CA TYR A 35 -1.50 -20.03 -0.58
C TYR A 35 -0.31 -19.10 -0.28
N ARG A 36 -0.18 -18.04 -1.08
CA ARG A 36 0.63 -16.87 -0.76
C ARG A 36 -0.23 -15.79 -0.11
N VAL A 37 0.37 -14.97 0.74
CA VAL A 37 -0.34 -13.94 1.50
C VAL A 37 0.28 -12.58 1.24
N ILE A 38 -0.56 -11.67 0.75
CA ILE A 38 -0.30 -10.25 0.67
C ILE A 38 -0.94 -9.62 1.91
N CYS A 39 -0.19 -8.77 2.58
CA CYS A 39 -0.70 -8.00 3.71
C CYS A 39 -0.93 -6.56 3.26
N TYR A 40 -2.20 -6.17 3.24
CA TYR A 40 -2.63 -4.80 3.02
C TYR A 40 -2.15 -3.90 4.17
N LEU A 41 -1.56 -2.78 3.78
CA LEU A 41 -1.12 -1.72 4.67
C LEU A 41 -1.43 -0.37 4.04
N ASN A 42 -2.21 0.45 4.72
CA ASN A 42 -2.31 1.85 4.31
C ASN A 42 -1.04 2.60 4.71
N VAL A 43 -0.32 3.15 3.74
CA VAL A 43 0.94 3.88 3.95
C VAL A 43 0.81 5.38 3.67
N GLY A 44 -0.18 5.76 2.85
CA GLY A 44 -0.44 7.16 2.47
C GLY A 44 -1.55 7.85 3.25
N SER A 45 -2.29 7.11 4.08
CA SER A 45 -3.29 7.68 4.98
C SER A 45 -3.18 7.15 6.42
N TRP A 46 -3.77 7.93 7.31
CA TRP A 46 -3.96 7.67 8.71
C TRP A 46 -5.42 7.32 8.97
N GLY A 47 -5.68 6.33 9.83
CA GLY A 47 -7.02 6.00 10.32
C GLY A 47 -7.04 5.97 11.85
N ASP A 48 -8.06 6.56 12.46
CA ASP A 48 -8.15 6.71 13.93
C ASP A 48 -8.34 5.38 14.69
N TRP A 49 -8.79 4.35 13.98
CA TRP A 49 -9.05 3.00 14.49
C TRP A 49 -7.80 2.11 14.55
N ARG A 50 -6.66 2.57 13.99
CA ARG A 50 -5.40 1.83 14.03
C ARG A 50 -4.76 1.97 15.42
N ASP A 51 -4.10 0.91 15.88
CA ASP A 51 -3.51 0.85 17.22
C ASP A 51 -2.34 1.84 17.43
N ASP A 52 -1.71 2.25 16.33
CA ASP A 52 -0.64 3.26 16.30
C ASP A 52 -1.14 4.66 15.91
N ALA A 53 -2.46 4.90 15.84
CA ALA A 53 -3.02 6.19 15.41
C ALA A 53 -2.48 7.37 16.25
N ALA A 54 -2.27 7.17 17.56
CA ALA A 54 -1.75 8.18 18.48
C ALA A 54 -0.26 8.49 18.29
N ASP A 55 0.50 7.66 17.54
CA ASP A 55 1.92 7.91 17.27
C ASP A 55 2.13 8.98 16.19
N PHE A 56 1.11 9.29 15.38
CA PHE A 56 1.20 10.23 14.27
C PHE A 56 1.12 11.68 14.76
N PRO A 57 2.12 12.54 14.44
CA PRO A 57 2.03 13.95 14.72
C PRO A 57 0.89 14.61 13.93
N GLN A 58 0.13 15.49 14.59
CA GLN A 58 -0.95 16.22 13.92
C GLN A 58 -0.48 17.02 12.70
N SER A 59 0.78 17.46 12.68
CA SER A 59 1.36 18.26 11.60
C SER A 59 1.58 17.52 10.28
N ILE A 60 1.45 16.18 10.28
CA ILE A 60 1.51 15.36 9.06
C ILE A 60 0.14 14.77 8.69
N LEU A 61 -0.93 15.16 9.39
CA LEU A 61 -2.30 14.77 9.07
C LEU A 61 -2.97 15.85 8.23
N GLY A 62 -3.41 15.47 7.03
CA GLY A 62 -4.00 16.37 6.05
C GLY A 62 -5.53 16.35 6.05
N SER A 63 -6.07 16.58 4.86
CA SER A 63 -7.51 16.49 4.58
C SER A 63 -8.05 15.11 4.92
N LYS A 64 -9.33 15.06 5.28
CA LYS A 64 -10.05 13.78 5.37
C LYS A 64 -10.09 13.10 4.01
N TYR A 65 -9.95 11.79 3.99
CA TYR A 65 -10.15 10.99 2.79
C TYR A 65 -11.65 10.99 2.45
N SER A 66 -12.01 11.19 1.19
CA SER A 66 -13.41 11.32 0.80
C SER A 66 -14.16 10.00 0.93
N GLY A 67 -15.36 10.06 1.52
CA GLY A 67 -16.13 8.87 1.89
C GLY A 67 -15.70 8.22 3.22
N PHE A 68 -14.52 8.56 3.76
CA PHE A 68 -13.97 7.94 4.98
C PHE A 68 -13.63 9.03 6.02
N PRO A 69 -14.59 9.45 6.86
CA PRO A 69 -14.43 10.60 7.74
C PRO A 69 -13.37 10.42 8.85
N ASP A 70 -13.04 9.17 9.14
CA ASP A 70 -12.09 8.75 10.17
C ASP A 70 -10.68 8.50 9.57
N GLU A 71 -10.54 8.72 8.26
CA GLU A 71 -9.29 8.58 7.51
C GLU A 71 -8.77 9.95 7.04
N ARG A 72 -7.46 10.14 7.02
CA ARG A 72 -6.79 11.38 6.60
C ARG A 72 -5.55 11.11 5.79
N TRP A 73 -5.32 11.89 4.74
CA TRP A 73 -4.08 11.87 3.99
C TRP A 73 -2.87 12.20 4.87
N LEU A 74 -1.73 11.60 4.55
CA LEU A 74 -0.45 11.84 5.23
C LEU A 74 0.45 12.77 4.42
N ASP A 75 1.25 13.58 5.12
CA ASP A 75 2.39 14.27 4.50
C ASP A 75 3.52 13.27 4.25
N ILE A 76 3.48 12.60 3.10
CA ILE A 76 4.44 11.57 2.71
C ILE A 76 5.89 12.08 2.63
N ARG A 77 6.09 13.40 2.49
CA ARG A 77 7.42 14.02 2.48
C ARG A 77 8.13 13.85 3.81
N ASP A 78 7.42 13.51 4.88
CA ASP A 78 8.00 13.25 6.18
C ASP A 78 8.98 12.07 6.17
N VAL A 79 8.92 11.14 5.22
CA VAL A 79 9.94 10.08 5.09
C VAL A 79 11.27 10.60 4.51
N ASN A 80 11.27 11.76 3.87
CA ASN A 80 12.44 12.32 3.20
C ASN A 80 13.28 13.15 4.18
N PRO A 81 14.57 12.79 4.42
CA PRO A 81 15.47 13.55 5.30
C PRO A 81 15.59 15.05 4.97
N ALA A 82 15.40 15.43 3.71
CA ALA A 82 15.51 16.82 3.25
C ALA A 82 14.20 17.62 3.36
N LYS A 83 13.05 16.96 3.53
CA LYS A 83 11.73 17.62 3.53
C LYS A 83 10.89 17.36 4.78
N HIS A 84 11.36 16.52 5.69
CA HIS A 84 10.55 16.11 6.84
C HIS A 84 10.13 17.28 7.73
N ASN A 85 8.97 17.15 8.36
CA ASN A 85 8.48 18.11 9.36
C ASN A 85 8.65 17.57 10.79
N THR A 86 8.85 16.27 10.95
CA THR A 86 8.78 15.61 12.27
C THR A 86 9.96 14.70 12.58
N ASN A 87 11.13 14.98 11.97
CA ASN A 87 12.32 14.14 12.09
C ASN A 87 12.02 12.68 11.69
N THR A 88 11.40 12.57 10.52
CA THR A 88 10.98 11.32 9.87
C THR A 88 10.17 10.39 10.78
N LYS A 89 9.18 10.95 11.49
CA LYS A 89 8.31 10.16 12.37
C LYS A 89 7.46 9.19 11.55
N LEU A 90 6.98 9.61 10.37
CA LEU A 90 6.23 8.74 9.46
C LEU A 90 7.06 7.51 9.07
N ALA A 91 8.32 7.71 8.67
CA ALA A 91 9.21 6.60 8.31
C ALA A 91 9.36 5.58 9.44
N LYS A 92 9.49 6.06 10.70
CA LYS A 92 9.59 5.18 11.88
C LYS A 92 8.32 4.40 12.15
N ILE A 93 7.14 5.00 11.95
CA ILE A 93 5.86 4.33 12.13
C ILE A 93 5.67 3.25 11.06
N LEU A 94 5.87 3.61 9.79
CA LEU A 94 5.72 2.68 8.68
C LEU A 94 6.75 1.53 8.76
N ALA A 95 7.99 1.80 9.16
CA ALA A 95 8.98 0.74 9.41
C ALA A 95 8.50 -0.29 10.44
N LYS A 96 7.88 0.15 11.55
CA LYS A 96 7.29 -0.77 12.53
C LYS A 96 6.13 -1.59 11.95
N ARG A 97 5.26 -0.97 11.14
CA ARG A 97 4.18 -1.70 10.45
C ARG A 97 4.75 -2.79 9.53
N LEU A 98 5.82 -2.47 8.80
CA LEU A 98 6.51 -3.43 7.93
C LEU A 98 7.23 -4.53 8.73
N ASP A 99 7.80 -4.21 9.90
CA ASP A 99 8.39 -5.21 10.81
C ASP A 99 7.32 -6.19 11.33
N ARG A 100 6.12 -5.68 11.63
CA ARG A 100 4.96 -6.50 12.04
C ARG A 100 4.54 -7.43 10.90
N ALA A 101 4.35 -6.91 9.69
CA ALA A 101 4.02 -7.74 8.52
C ALA A 101 5.08 -8.83 8.25
N HIS A 102 6.36 -8.48 8.31
CA HIS A 102 7.43 -9.47 8.20
C HIS A 102 7.34 -10.55 9.28
N SER A 103 7.12 -10.15 10.53
CA SER A 103 7.00 -11.07 11.67
C SER A 103 5.77 -11.98 11.58
N MET A 104 4.67 -11.49 10.97
CA MET A 104 3.49 -12.28 10.66
C MET A 104 3.75 -13.32 9.56
N GLY A 105 4.81 -13.16 8.76
CA GLY A 105 5.16 -14.03 7.65
C GLY A 105 4.50 -13.65 6.33
N CYS A 106 4.10 -12.39 6.13
CA CYS A 106 3.56 -11.94 4.85
C CYS A 106 4.56 -12.20 3.71
N ASP A 107 4.09 -12.69 2.55
CA ASP A 107 4.95 -12.86 1.37
C ASP A 107 5.15 -11.53 0.63
N ALA A 108 4.16 -10.64 0.70
CA ALA A 108 4.19 -9.34 0.06
C ALA A 108 3.37 -8.29 0.84
N ILE A 109 3.59 -7.02 0.49
CA ILE A 109 2.82 -5.87 0.95
C ILE A 109 2.01 -5.28 -0.19
N GLU A 110 0.74 -4.98 0.07
CA GLU A 110 -0.07 -4.05 -0.73
C GLU A 110 -0.06 -2.69 -0.01
N PRO A 111 0.81 -1.74 -0.39
CA PRO A 111 0.86 -0.41 0.21
C PRO A 111 -0.20 0.49 -0.44
N ASP A 112 -1.22 0.86 0.33
CA ASP A 112 -2.34 1.67 -0.17
C ASP A 112 -2.12 3.18 -0.03
N ASN A 113 -2.88 3.95 -0.83
CA ASN A 113 -2.83 5.41 -0.90
C ASN A 113 -1.47 5.99 -1.34
N ILE A 114 -0.82 5.34 -2.31
CA ILE A 114 0.49 5.73 -2.84
C ILE A 114 0.41 6.69 -4.06
N ASP A 115 -0.68 7.44 -4.17
CA ASP A 115 -1.02 8.34 -5.29
C ASP A 115 -1.51 9.72 -4.84
N GLY A 116 -1.31 10.10 -3.57
CA GLY A 116 -1.88 11.34 -2.99
C GLY A 116 -1.46 12.66 -3.63
N TYR A 117 -0.42 12.69 -4.50
CA TYR A 117 -0.13 13.88 -5.30
C TYR A 117 -1.14 14.11 -6.44
N ASP A 118 -1.84 13.07 -6.86
CA ASP A 118 -2.73 13.09 -8.02
C ASP A 118 -4.12 13.58 -7.65
N THR A 119 -4.31 14.90 -7.77
CA THR A 119 -5.61 15.54 -7.54
C THR A 119 -6.62 15.29 -8.66
N THR A 120 -6.28 14.51 -9.69
CA THR A 120 -7.23 14.07 -10.73
C THR A 120 -7.90 12.75 -10.37
N ALA A 121 -7.25 11.94 -9.53
CA ALA A 121 -7.78 10.69 -9.00
C ALA A 121 -8.55 10.89 -7.69
N HIS A 122 -8.06 11.78 -6.80
CA HIS A 122 -8.64 12.00 -5.47
C HIS A 122 -8.72 13.50 -5.10
N GLU A 123 -9.42 13.83 -4.02
CA GLU A 123 -9.41 15.18 -3.48
C GLU A 123 -8.05 15.58 -2.90
N SER A 124 -7.80 16.89 -2.78
CA SER A 124 -6.53 17.40 -2.26
C SER A 124 -6.24 16.88 -0.84
N THR A 125 -5.01 16.40 -0.66
CA THR A 125 -4.44 16.02 0.64
C THR A 125 -4.25 17.20 1.61
N SER A 126 -4.43 18.45 1.16
CA SER A 126 -4.01 19.71 1.80
C SER A 126 -2.50 19.91 1.93
N PHE A 127 -1.69 18.95 1.48
CA PHE A 127 -0.25 19.11 1.35
C PHE A 127 0.12 19.41 -0.11
N PRO A 128 1.14 20.26 -0.35
CA PRO A 128 1.62 20.55 -1.69
C PRO A 128 2.53 19.41 -2.18
N LEU A 129 1.98 18.20 -2.29
CA LEU A 129 2.70 17.03 -2.78
C LEU A 129 2.98 17.18 -4.27
N THR A 130 4.23 16.95 -4.66
CA THR A 130 4.63 16.94 -6.07
C THR A 130 4.77 15.51 -6.59
N TYR A 131 4.79 15.38 -7.91
CA TYR A 131 5.11 14.11 -8.58
C TYR A 131 6.39 13.47 -8.01
N GLU A 132 7.47 14.25 -7.84
CA GLU A 132 8.74 13.73 -7.30
C GLU A 132 8.69 13.42 -5.80
N ASP A 133 7.82 14.09 -5.03
CA ASP A 133 7.59 13.70 -3.64
C ASP A 133 6.96 12.30 -3.56
N GLN A 134 5.98 12.03 -4.43
CA GLN A 134 5.37 10.71 -4.52
C GLN A 134 6.35 9.65 -5.03
N ILE A 135 7.16 9.95 -6.07
CA ILE A 135 8.19 9.01 -6.53
C ILE A 135 9.15 8.67 -5.38
N TYR A 136 9.65 9.68 -4.65
CA TYR A 136 10.57 9.44 -3.53
C TYR A 136 9.92 8.53 -2.48
N PHE A 137 8.67 8.83 -2.10
CA PHE A 137 7.94 8.04 -1.11
C PHE A 137 7.71 6.60 -1.59
N ASN A 138 7.25 6.41 -2.83
CA ASN A 138 6.96 5.10 -3.40
C ASN A 138 8.23 4.23 -3.50
N LEU A 139 9.35 4.83 -3.92
CA LEU A 139 10.66 4.14 -3.93
C LEU A 139 11.14 3.80 -2.53
N TRP A 140 10.96 4.71 -1.56
CA TRP A 140 11.29 4.46 -0.17
C TRP A 140 10.47 3.29 0.40
N VAL A 141 9.16 3.25 0.12
CA VAL A 141 8.29 2.13 0.52
C VAL A 141 8.80 0.82 -0.07
N ALA A 142 9.07 0.78 -1.37
CA ALA A 142 9.58 -0.42 -2.04
C ALA A 142 10.89 -0.91 -1.42
N GLU A 143 11.86 0.00 -1.20
CA GLU A 143 13.13 -0.31 -0.53
C GLU A 143 12.91 -0.90 0.87
N GLN A 144 12.02 -0.32 1.67
CA GLN A 144 11.75 -0.80 3.02
C GLN A 144 11.09 -2.18 3.05
N VAL A 145 10.23 -2.48 2.08
CA VAL A 145 9.59 -3.80 1.94
C VAL A 145 10.62 -4.85 1.51
N HIS A 146 11.43 -4.54 0.49
CA HIS A 146 12.50 -5.42 0.01
C HIS A 146 13.57 -5.69 1.05
N ALA A 147 13.92 -4.70 1.88
CA ALA A 147 14.88 -4.87 2.98
C ALA A 147 14.42 -5.92 4.01
N ARG A 148 13.13 -6.26 4.03
CA ARG A 148 12.52 -7.31 4.87
C ARG A 148 12.24 -8.61 4.11
N GLY A 149 12.72 -8.73 2.87
CA GLY A 149 12.58 -9.93 2.04
C GLY A 149 11.16 -10.21 1.55
N MET A 150 10.28 -9.22 1.59
CA MET A 150 8.91 -9.31 1.07
C MET A 150 8.83 -8.65 -0.31
N LEU A 151 7.85 -9.06 -1.12
CA LEU A 151 7.52 -8.38 -2.38
C LEU A 151 6.62 -7.15 -2.12
N VAL A 152 6.56 -6.22 -3.06
CA VAL A 152 5.74 -5.01 -2.93
C VAL A 152 4.86 -4.77 -4.16
N ALA A 153 3.58 -4.51 -3.91
CA ALA A 153 2.61 -4.13 -4.93
C ALA A 153 2.69 -2.63 -5.26
N PHE A 154 2.54 -2.29 -6.53
CA PHE A 154 2.22 -0.93 -6.95
C PHE A 154 0.70 -0.80 -7.04
N LYS A 155 0.11 0.08 -6.23
CA LYS A 155 -1.34 0.27 -6.08
C LYS A 155 -1.82 1.52 -6.80
N ASN A 156 -2.73 1.34 -7.76
CA ASN A 156 -3.55 2.35 -8.46
C ASN A 156 -2.86 3.56 -9.16
N ASP A 157 -1.65 3.98 -8.82
CA ASP A 157 -1.00 5.21 -9.32
C ASP A 157 -0.65 5.14 -10.83
N ILE A 158 -1.66 5.27 -11.68
CA ILE A 158 -1.57 5.15 -13.14
C ILE A 158 -0.62 6.19 -13.74
N ASN A 159 -0.53 7.38 -13.14
CA ASN A 159 0.26 8.49 -13.65
C ASN A 159 1.77 8.30 -13.37
N GLN A 160 2.15 7.50 -12.37
CA GLN A 160 3.54 7.08 -12.16
C GLN A 160 3.87 5.68 -12.69
N ALA A 161 2.87 4.91 -13.17
CA ALA A 161 3.05 3.55 -13.66
C ALA A 161 4.06 3.42 -14.83
N HIS A 162 4.21 4.47 -15.65
CA HIS A 162 5.18 4.52 -16.76
C HIS A 162 6.55 5.05 -16.35
N ASN A 163 6.75 5.44 -15.09
CA ASN A 163 8.05 5.92 -14.64
C ASN A 163 9.02 4.74 -14.48
N GLU A 164 10.17 4.80 -15.15
CA GLU A 164 11.17 3.73 -15.09
C GLU A 164 11.67 3.41 -13.69
N ARG A 165 11.73 4.42 -12.82
CA ARG A 165 12.12 4.19 -11.42
C ARG A 165 11.07 3.35 -10.70
N ILE A 166 9.79 3.53 -11.02
CA ILE A 166 8.67 2.86 -10.37
C ILE A 166 8.53 1.42 -10.89
N TYR A 167 8.41 1.21 -12.20
CA TYR A 167 8.21 -0.16 -12.71
C TYR A 167 9.42 -1.08 -12.50
N ASN A 168 10.61 -0.54 -12.21
CA ASN A 168 11.77 -1.34 -11.82
C ASN A 168 11.88 -1.59 -10.30
N ALA A 169 11.15 -0.83 -9.47
CA ALA A 169 11.23 -0.93 -8.01
C ALA A 169 10.13 -1.79 -7.40
N PHE A 170 9.01 -2.00 -8.09
CA PHE A 170 7.87 -2.76 -7.60
C PHE A 170 7.77 -4.14 -8.27
N ASP A 171 7.21 -5.13 -7.57
CA ASP A 171 7.25 -6.53 -7.99
C ASP A 171 5.99 -7.02 -8.70
N PHE A 172 4.88 -6.30 -8.55
CA PHE A 172 3.60 -6.55 -9.21
C PHE A 172 2.69 -5.33 -9.05
N VAL A 173 1.55 -5.36 -9.71
CA VAL A 173 0.52 -4.31 -9.58
C VAL A 173 -0.73 -4.89 -8.94
N VAL A 174 -1.30 -4.13 -8.02
CA VAL A 174 -2.69 -4.29 -7.57
C VAL A 174 -3.44 -3.07 -8.10
N SER A 175 -4.47 -3.31 -8.90
CA SER A 175 -5.31 -2.22 -9.40
C SER A 175 -6.77 -2.53 -9.15
N GLU A 176 -7.45 -1.54 -8.57
CA GLU A 176 -8.88 -1.54 -8.40
C GLU A 176 -9.53 -1.02 -9.69
N GLN A 177 -10.56 -1.71 -10.16
CA GLN A 177 -11.46 -1.21 -11.20
C GLN A 177 -10.81 -0.78 -12.55
N CYS A 178 -9.56 -1.16 -12.86
CA CYS A 178 -8.90 -0.78 -14.13
C CYS A 178 -9.73 -1.11 -15.40
N PHE A 179 -10.57 -2.15 -15.36
CA PHE A 179 -11.46 -2.53 -16.45
C PHE A 179 -12.64 -1.58 -16.59
N GLN A 180 -13.19 -1.15 -15.46
CA GLN A 180 -14.31 -0.23 -15.41
C GLN A 180 -13.90 1.15 -15.93
N TYR A 181 -12.68 1.59 -15.61
CA TYR A 181 -12.17 2.91 -16.01
C TYR A 181 -11.25 2.88 -17.24
N ASN A 182 -11.05 1.72 -17.88
CA ASN A 182 -10.18 1.53 -19.04
C ASN A 182 -8.71 1.99 -18.79
N GLU A 183 -8.23 1.76 -17.57
CA GLU A 183 -6.92 2.16 -17.08
C GLU A 183 -5.88 1.04 -17.15
N CYS A 184 -6.31 -0.16 -17.49
CA CYS A 184 -5.44 -1.33 -17.43
C CYS A 184 -4.21 -1.23 -18.37
N GLY A 185 -4.28 -0.40 -19.42
CA GLY A 185 -3.16 -0.12 -20.32
C GLY A 185 -2.00 0.67 -19.69
N TYR A 186 -2.27 1.45 -18.63
CA TYR A 186 -1.23 2.25 -17.95
C TYR A 186 -0.19 1.37 -17.25
N PHE A 187 -0.54 0.12 -16.94
CA PHE A 187 0.37 -0.85 -16.30
C PHE A 187 1.10 -1.75 -17.31
N SER A 188 1.06 -1.43 -18.61
CA SER A 188 1.66 -2.26 -19.66
C SER A 188 3.18 -2.45 -19.51
N ASP A 189 3.90 -1.44 -19.00
CA ASP A 189 5.34 -1.55 -18.75
C ASP A 189 5.65 -2.55 -17.62
N PHE A 190 4.82 -2.59 -16.58
CA PHE A 190 4.89 -3.63 -15.54
C PHE A 190 4.67 -5.01 -16.15
N LEU A 191 3.61 -5.19 -16.94
CA LEU A 191 3.29 -6.48 -17.57
C LEU A 191 4.37 -6.99 -18.53
N ARG A 192 5.18 -6.09 -19.09
CA ARG A 192 6.29 -6.43 -19.99
C ARG A 192 7.52 -6.93 -19.23
N LEU A 193 7.75 -6.42 -18.02
CA LEU A 193 8.94 -6.71 -17.22
C LEU A 193 8.67 -7.73 -16.10
N ILE A 194 7.41 -7.89 -15.70
CA ILE A 194 6.98 -8.60 -14.50
C ILE A 194 5.80 -9.52 -14.87
N ASN A 195 5.90 -10.81 -14.53
CA ASN A 195 4.93 -11.85 -14.89
C ASN A 195 3.69 -11.93 -13.95
N LEU A 196 3.48 -10.98 -13.03
CA LEU A 196 2.43 -11.06 -12.02
C LEU A 196 1.60 -9.76 -11.96
N PHE A 197 0.28 -9.87 -12.18
CA PHE A 197 -0.69 -8.78 -12.09
C PHE A 197 -1.92 -9.26 -11.34
N LEU A 198 -2.28 -8.57 -10.25
CA LEU A 198 -3.40 -8.95 -9.40
C LEU A 198 -4.54 -7.95 -9.54
N ARG A 199 -5.75 -8.49 -9.66
CA ARG A 199 -6.98 -7.70 -9.76
C ARG A 199 -7.72 -7.78 -8.45
N GLN A 200 -7.99 -6.63 -7.85
CA GLN A 200 -8.85 -6.54 -6.68
C GLN A 200 -10.28 -6.28 -7.16
N ASN A 201 -11.20 -7.20 -6.87
CA ASN A 201 -12.62 -6.96 -7.07
C ASN A 201 -13.14 -6.22 -5.84
N THR A 202 -13.33 -4.91 -5.95
CA THR A 202 -13.91 -4.08 -4.89
C THR A 202 -15.41 -4.37 -4.75
N ASN A 203 -15.74 -5.42 -4.01
CA ASN A 203 -17.03 -5.57 -3.34
C ASN A 203 -16.76 -5.64 -1.84
N LEU A 204 -16.27 -4.53 -1.28
CA LEU A 204 -16.28 -4.31 0.17
C LEU A 204 -17.69 -3.81 0.53
N HIS A 205 -18.48 -4.72 1.11
CA HIS A 205 -19.73 -4.43 1.80
C HIS A 205 -19.52 -4.52 3.31
#